data_AF-A0A061LV28-F1
#
_entry.id   AF-A0A061LV28-F1
#
_cell.length_a   1.000
_cell.length_b   1.000
_cell.length_c   1.000
_cell.angle_alpha   90.00
_cell.angle_beta   90.00
_cell.angle_gamma   90.00
#
_symmetry.space_group_name_H-M   'P 1'
#
loop_
_entity.id
_entity.type
_entity.pdbx_description
1 polymer ?
#
loop_
_entity_poly.entity_id
_entity_poly.type
_entity_poly.pdbx_seq_one_letter_code
_entity_poly.pdbx_strand_id
1 'polypeptide(L)'
;MSGNQNYLAVIKVVGVGGGGVNAVNRMIELGLRGVEFIAVNTDAQALLLSDADVKLDIGRELTRGLGAGADPEVGRRAAEDHAEEIEEALSGADMVFVTAGEGGGTGTGAAPVVARIAKSIGALTIGVVTRPFSFEGKRRAAQADAGVHTLREAVDTLIVVPNDRLLDISEPGISMIEAFAAADQVLLAGVSGITDLITTPGLINLDFADVKSVMQGAGAALMGIGSARGADRAIKAAELAVASPLLEASVEGAHGVLLSIQGSSNLALSEIYEASTLVQDVVHPEANIIFGTVIDDTLGDEVRVTVIAAGFDTEPSPQVQSSEQRGRRGSHVESIDDVPAPVAGTAAAVANGEATGLGFKGFNAAGERASESQNPPTGQFGEVLSNPPVEAQLPDPAFDGDDDDDLDIPEFLR
;
A
#
# COMPACT_ATOMS: atom_id res chain seq x y z
N MET A 1 -41.79 -24.69 0.23
CA MET A 1 -41.02 -24.54 -1.01
C MET A 1 -41.10 -23.08 -1.41
N SER A 2 -40.33 -22.24 -0.72
CA SER A 2 -40.17 -20.82 -1.02
C SER A 2 -38.93 -20.72 -1.90
N GLY A 3 -39.11 -20.20 -3.12
CA GLY A 3 -38.08 -20.18 -4.15
C GLY A 3 -36.82 -19.46 -3.67
N ASN A 4 -35.66 -20.07 -3.94
CA ASN A 4 -34.41 -19.34 -4.11
C ASN A 4 -34.66 -18.34 -5.23
N GLN A 5 -35.01 -17.10 -4.87
CA GLN A 5 -34.76 -15.99 -5.77
C GLN A 5 -33.24 -15.90 -5.88
N ASN A 6 -32.72 -15.94 -7.11
CA ASN A 6 -31.30 -15.68 -7.36
C ASN A 6 -31.02 -14.24 -6.91
N TYR A 7 -30.62 -14.10 -5.64
CA TYR A 7 -30.17 -12.83 -5.08
C TYR A 7 -28.79 -12.56 -5.64
N LEU A 8 -28.69 -11.55 -6.49
CA LEU A 8 -27.40 -11.05 -6.98
C LEU A 8 -26.81 -10.19 -5.86
N ALA A 9 -25.64 -10.58 -5.37
CA ALA A 9 -24.93 -9.81 -4.36
C ALA A 9 -24.61 -8.41 -4.92
N VAL A 10 -24.92 -7.38 -4.15
CA VAL A 10 -24.59 -5.99 -4.49
C VAL A 10 -23.16 -5.73 -4.01
N ILE A 11 -22.26 -5.55 -4.98
CA ILE A 11 -20.84 -5.30 -4.72
C ILE A 11 -20.53 -3.84 -5.02
N LYS A 12 -19.89 -3.15 -4.08
CA LYS A 12 -19.41 -1.77 -4.26
C LYS A 12 -17.90 -1.69 -4.13
N VAL A 13 -17.24 -0.89 -4.96
CA VAL A 13 -15.80 -0.65 -4.93
C VAL A 13 -15.55 0.81 -4.63
N VAL A 14 -14.92 1.09 -3.49
CA VAL A 14 -14.67 2.44 -2.99
C VAL A 14 -13.19 2.78 -3.11
N GLY A 15 -12.87 3.71 -4.01
CA GLY A 15 -11.53 4.28 -4.15
C GLY A 15 -11.34 5.48 -3.24
N VAL A 16 -10.44 5.37 -2.26
CA VAL A 16 -10.21 6.41 -1.25
C VAL A 16 -8.87 7.13 -1.49
N GLY A 17 -8.94 8.44 -1.65
CA GLY A 17 -7.79 9.30 -1.95
C GLY A 17 -7.29 9.14 -3.39
N GLY A 18 -6.23 9.86 -3.76
CA GLY A 18 -5.74 9.90 -5.16
C GLY A 18 -5.38 8.53 -5.73
N GLY A 19 -4.61 7.71 -5.01
CA GLY A 19 -4.23 6.36 -5.48
C GLY A 19 -5.43 5.41 -5.61
N GLY A 20 -6.37 5.45 -4.66
CA GLY A 20 -7.59 4.63 -4.74
C GLY A 20 -8.51 5.05 -5.89
N VAL A 21 -8.67 6.35 -6.12
CA VAL A 21 -9.45 6.89 -7.24
C VAL A 21 -8.83 6.54 -8.59
N ASN A 22 -7.49 6.61 -8.71
CA ASN A 22 -6.80 6.17 -9.93
C ASN A 22 -7.04 4.68 -10.22
N ALA A 23 -6.92 3.84 -9.19
CA ALA A 23 -7.21 2.41 -9.33
C ALA A 23 -8.67 2.16 -9.76
N VAL A 24 -9.64 2.88 -9.19
CA VAL A 24 -11.05 2.80 -9.60
C VAL A 24 -11.24 3.22 -11.05
N ASN A 25 -10.68 4.36 -11.47
CA ASN A 25 -10.76 4.78 -12.88
C ASN A 25 -10.17 3.70 -13.80
N ARG A 26 -9.06 3.08 -13.42
CA ARG A 26 -8.45 2.00 -14.18
C ARG A 26 -9.33 0.75 -14.25
N MET A 27 -10.02 0.41 -13.16
CA MET A 27 -11.00 -0.70 -13.15
C MET A 27 -12.17 -0.42 -14.10
N ILE A 28 -12.62 0.83 -14.19
CA ILE A 28 -13.68 1.26 -15.11
C ILE A 28 -13.19 1.20 -16.56
N GLU A 29 -12.00 1.72 -16.85
CA GLU A 29 -11.38 1.67 -18.19
C GLU A 29 -11.23 0.23 -18.72
N LEU A 30 -10.81 -0.69 -17.84
CA LEU A 30 -10.65 -2.10 -18.17
C LEU A 30 -11.97 -2.88 -18.14
N GLY A 31 -13.08 -2.19 -17.83
CA GLY A 31 -14.43 -2.70 -18.01
C GLY A 31 -14.85 -3.72 -16.97
N LEU A 32 -14.38 -3.60 -15.72
CA LEU A 32 -14.85 -4.43 -14.60
C LEU A 32 -16.37 -4.22 -14.42
N ARG A 33 -17.14 -5.33 -14.39
CA ARG A 33 -18.61 -5.31 -14.40
C ARG A 33 -19.21 -5.88 -13.13
N GLY A 34 -20.48 -5.54 -12.90
CA GLY A 34 -21.26 -6.08 -11.78
C GLY A 34 -20.88 -5.47 -10.44
N VAL A 35 -20.22 -4.31 -10.46
CA VAL A 35 -19.85 -3.53 -9.28
C VAL A 35 -20.28 -2.08 -9.47
N GLU A 36 -20.60 -1.41 -8.37
CA GLU A 36 -20.83 0.05 -8.34
C GLU A 36 -19.56 0.74 -7.86
N PHE A 37 -19.08 1.74 -8.59
CA PHE A 37 -17.86 2.46 -8.25
C PHE A 37 -18.13 3.74 -7.47
N ILE A 38 -17.40 3.91 -6.38
CA ILE A 38 -17.48 5.08 -5.51
C ILE A 38 -16.09 5.70 -5.38
N ALA A 39 -15.93 6.97 -5.71
CA ALA A 39 -14.71 7.73 -5.51
C ALA A 39 -14.85 8.65 -4.29
N VAL A 40 -13.94 8.55 -3.33
CA VAL A 40 -13.92 9.37 -2.11
C VAL A 40 -12.60 10.12 -2.03
N ASN A 41 -12.63 11.44 -2.03
CA ASN A 41 -11.40 12.23 -1.92
C ASN A 41 -11.66 13.58 -1.24
N THR A 42 -10.60 14.14 -0.67
CA THR A 42 -10.58 15.52 -0.14
C THR A 42 -10.11 16.54 -1.17
N ASP A 43 -9.64 16.06 -2.33
CA ASP A 43 -9.23 16.85 -3.47
C ASP A 43 -10.35 16.84 -4.51
N ALA A 44 -11.02 17.99 -4.65
CA ALA A 44 -12.15 18.14 -5.55
C ALA A 44 -11.72 18.07 -7.03
N GLN A 45 -10.48 18.45 -7.36
CA GLN A 45 -9.99 18.40 -8.74
C GLN A 45 -9.82 16.95 -9.19
N ALA A 46 -9.26 16.11 -8.32
CA ALA A 46 -9.12 14.68 -8.59
C ALA A 46 -10.48 13.99 -8.79
N LEU A 47 -11.51 14.36 -8.03
CA LEU A 47 -12.86 13.79 -8.17
C LEU A 47 -13.56 14.18 -9.47
N LEU A 48 -13.34 15.40 -9.97
CA LEU A 48 -13.93 15.83 -11.24
C LEU A 48 -13.45 14.97 -12.41
N LEU A 49 -12.21 14.48 -12.34
CA LEU A 49 -11.60 13.60 -13.34
C LEU A 49 -11.94 12.12 -13.15
N SER A 50 -12.65 11.75 -12.09
CA SER A 50 -13.03 10.35 -11.86
C SER A 50 -14.21 9.94 -12.73
N ASP A 51 -14.21 8.71 -13.22
CA ASP A 51 -15.33 8.13 -13.96
C ASP A 51 -16.29 7.31 -13.08
N ALA A 52 -16.10 7.32 -11.76
CA ALA A 52 -16.93 6.59 -10.81
C ALA A 52 -18.40 7.04 -10.82
N ASP A 53 -19.31 6.09 -10.57
CA ASP A 53 -20.76 6.31 -10.53
C ASP A 53 -21.16 7.31 -9.44
N VAL A 54 -20.51 7.20 -8.27
CA VAL A 54 -20.72 8.08 -7.12
C VAL A 54 -19.40 8.75 -6.75
N LYS A 55 -19.45 10.06 -6.46
CA LYS A 55 -18.29 10.87 -6.12
C LYS A 55 -18.56 11.63 -4.83
N LEU A 56 -17.76 11.37 -3.80
CA LEU A 56 -17.88 11.98 -2.48
C LEU A 56 -16.68 12.89 -2.21
N ASP A 57 -16.93 14.21 -2.20
CA ASP A 57 -15.98 15.24 -1.79
C ASP A 57 -16.03 15.41 -0.27
N ILE A 58 -15.07 14.83 0.43
CA ILE A 58 -15.03 14.84 1.90
C ILE A 58 -14.13 15.94 2.44
N GLY A 59 -14.49 16.50 3.59
CA GLY A 59 -13.64 17.45 4.31
C GLY A 59 -13.46 18.79 3.61
N ARG A 60 -14.40 19.21 2.77
CA ARG A 60 -14.36 20.49 2.05
C ARG A 60 -14.15 21.70 2.98
N GLU A 61 -14.71 21.65 4.19
CA GLU A 61 -14.51 22.70 5.20
C GLU A 61 -13.08 22.74 5.77
N LEU A 62 -12.43 21.57 5.88
CA LEU A 62 -11.09 21.42 6.45
C LEU A 62 -10.01 21.73 5.42
N THR A 63 -10.17 21.24 4.18
CA THR A 63 -9.13 21.28 3.14
C THR A 63 -9.37 22.36 2.10
N ARG A 64 -10.57 22.95 2.06
CA ARG A 64 -11.03 23.84 0.97
C ARG A 64 -10.98 23.15 -0.40
N GLY A 65 -11.06 21.83 -0.43
CA GLY A 65 -10.97 21.01 -1.65
C GLY A 65 -9.56 20.84 -2.20
N LEU A 66 -8.51 21.17 -1.43
CA LEU A 66 -7.10 21.11 -1.85
C LEU A 66 -6.38 19.83 -1.39
N GLY A 67 -7.10 18.88 -0.80
CA GLY A 67 -6.52 17.64 -0.27
C GLY A 67 -6.01 17.74 1.18
N ALA A 68 -5.63 16.59 1.74
CA ALA A 68 -5.20 16.44 3.14
C ALA A 68 -3.72 16.78 3.41
N GLY A 69 -2.95 17.23 2.41
CA GLY A 69 -1.56 17.66 2.62
C GLY A 69 -0.60 16.58 3.17
N ALA A 70 -0.84 15.31 2.82
CA ALA A 70 -0.11 14.15 3.37
C ALA A 70 -0.21 13.97 4.90
N ASP A 71 -1.27 14.52 5.51
CA ASP A 71 -1.63 14.30 6.91
C ASP A 71 -2.81 13.32 7.03
N PRO A 72 -2.57 12.08 7.53
CA PRO A 72 -3.63 11.10 7.76
C PRO A 72 -4.72 11.57 8.73
N GLU A 73 -4.40 12.42 9.70
CA GLU A 73 -5.37 12.89 10.67
C GLU A 73 -6.44 13.77 10.01
N VAL A 74 -6.02 14.61 9.05
CA VAL A 74 -6.94 15.43 8.25
C VAL A 74 -7.86 14.55 7.41
N GLY A 75 -7.30 13.50 6.79
CA GLY A 75 -8.07 12.52 6.02
C GLY A 75 -9.11 11.79 6.88
N ARG A 76 -8.71 11.37 8.09
CA ARG A 76 -9.62 10.70 9.04
C ARG A 76 -10.77 11.60 9.44
N ARG A 77 -10.47 12.82 9.90
CA ARG A 77 -11.50 13.78 10.34
C ARG A 77 -12.45 14.14 9.19
N ALA A 78 -11.92 14.33 7.99
CA ALA A 78 -12.73 14.58 6.81
C ALA A 78 -13.76 13.48 6.56
N ALA A 79 -13.37 12.21 6.71
CA ALA A 79 -14.28 11.08 6.55
C ALA A 79 -15.27 10.93 7.72
N GLU A 80 -14.84 11.20 8.96
CA GLU A 80 -15.72 11.18 10.13
C GLU A 80 -16.81 12.26 10.06
N ASP A 81 -16.46 13.47 9.60
CA ASP A 81 -17.41 14.58 9.42
C ASP A 81 -18.45 14.29 8.32
N HIS A 82 -18.15 13.37 7.39
CA HIS A 82 -19.00 12.99 6.26
C HIS A 82 -19.48 11.53 6.36
N ALA A 83 -19.52 10.97 7.57
CA ALA A 83 -19.86 9.57 7.79
C ALA A 83 -21.28 9.22 7.30
N GLU A 84 -22.25 10.13 7.45
CA GLU A 84 -23.64 9.93 7.00
C GLU A 84 -23.72 9.79 5.47
N GLU A 85 -23.00 10.63 4.72
CA GLU A 85 -22.95 10.56 3.25
C GLU A 85 -22.26 9.27 2.76
N ILE A 86 -21.20 8.85 3.46
CA ILE A 86 -20.52 7.59 3.16
C ILE A 86 -21.45 6.40 3.44
N GLU A 87 -22.19 6.43 4.56
CA GLU A 87 -23.15 5.37 4.90
C GLU A 87 -24.29 5.28 3.87
N GLU A 88 -24.82 6.42 3.43
CA GLU A 88 -25.86 6.47 2.39
C GLU A 88 -25.34 5.88 1.07
N ALA A 89 -24.13 6.26 0.65
CA ALA A 89 -23.51 5.74 -0.57
C ALA A 89 -23.23 4.22 -0.49
N LEU A 90 -22.92 3.70 0.70
CA LEU A 90 -22.65 2.28 0.93
C LEU A 90 -23.91 1.44 1.18
N SER A 91 -25.05 2.07 1.40
CA SER A 91 -26.29 1.39 1.77
C SER A 91 -26.70 0.31 0.76
N GLY A 92 -27.15 -0.82 1.28
CA GLY A 92 -27.58 -1.98 0.49
C GLY A 92 -26.45 -2.83 -0.09
N ALA A 93 -25.18 -2.54 0.20
CA ALA A 93 -24.06 -3.38 -0.23
C ALA A 93 -23.97 -4.67 0.59
N ASP A 94 -23.85 -5.81 -0.10
CA ASP A 94 -23.50 -7.09 0.53
C ASP A 94 -22.00 -7.23 0.75
N MET A 95 -21.21 -6.60 -0.13
CA MET A 95 -19.76 -6.62 -0.12
C MET A 95 -19.21 -5.26 -0.56
N VAL A 96 -18.19 -4.79 0.15
CA VAL A 96 -17.52 -3.52 -0.11
C VAL A 96 -16.02 -3.75 -0.21
N PHE A 97 -15.45 -3.38 -1.35
CA PHE A 97 -14.00 -3.27 -1.52
C PHE A 97 -13.57 -1.85 -1.19
N VAL A 98 -12.61 -1.70 -0.29
CA VAL A 98 -11.98 -0.40 0.00
C VAL A 98 -10.58 -0.43 -0.58
N THR A 99 -10.35 0.38 -1.62
CA THR A 99 -9.04 0.51 -2.27
C THR A 99 -8.40 1.85 -1.99
N ALA A 100 -7.13 1.83 -1.59
CA ALA A 100 -6.38 3.04 -1.25
C ALA A 100 -4.87 2.84 -1.47
N GLY A 101 -4.21 3.93 -1.84
CA GLY A 101 -2.75 4.04 -1.75
C GLY A 101 -2.35 4.53 -0.37
N GLU A 102 -1.68 3.68 0.41
CA GLU A 102 -1.26 3.99 1.78
C GLU A 102 -0.03 4.90 1.80
N GLY A 103 0.10 5.68 2.88
CA GLY A 103 1.16 6.67 3.06
C GLY A 103 0.79 8.07 2.58
N GLY A 104 -0.36 8.24 1.93
CA GLY A 104 -0.97 9.56 1.70
C GLY A 104 -1.61 10.14 2.97
N GLY A 105 -2.32 11.27 2.81
CA GLY A 105 -3.18 11.80 3.88
C GLY A 105 -4.58 11.20 3.82
N THR A 106 -5.27 11.40 2.69
CA THR A 106 -6.66 10.98 2.52
C THR A 106 -6.83 9.48 2.54
N GLY A 107 -6.11 8.72 1.71
CA GLY A 107 -6.22 7.25 1.66
C GLY A 107 -5.99 6.61 3.04
N THR A 108 -4.81 6.84 3.61
CA THR A 108 -4.37 6.35 4.93
C THR A 108 -5.35 6.69 6.07
N GLY A 109 -5.91 7.91 6.06
CA GLY A 109 -6.77 8.39 7.14
C GLY A 109 -8.24 8.01 6.99
N ALA A 110 -8.77 8.09 5.77
CA ALA A 110 -10.18 7.90 5.48
C ALA A 110 -10.55 6.44 5.21
N ALA A 111 -9.64 5.62 4.64
CA ALA A 111 -9.95 4.23 4.30
C ALA A 111 -10.40 3.40 5.52
N PRO A 112 -9.78 3.51 6.71
CA PRO A 112 -10.28 2.82 7.90
C PRO A 112 -11.66 3.28 8.35
N VAL A 113 -12.00 4.56 8.14
CA VAL A 113 -13.33 5.10 8.50
C VAL A 113 -14.39 4.52 7.57
N VAL A 114 -14.15 4.55 6.26
CA VAL A 114 -15.03 3.97 5.23
C VAL A 114 -15.24 2.47 5.49
N ALA A 115 -14.17 1.74 5.80
CA ALA A 115 -14.25 0.31 6.12
C ALA A 115 -15.11 0.02 7.36
N ARG A 116 -14.98 0.81 8.43
CA ARG A 116 -15.82 0.65 9.63
C ARG A 116 -17.30 0.89 9.34
N ILE A 117 -17.61 1.88 8.52
CA ILE A 117 -18.99 2.18 8.11
C ILE A 117 -19.55 1.00 7.31
N ALA A 118 -18.82 0.51 6.29
CA ALA A 118 -19.18 -0.67 5.51
C ALA A 118 -19.45 -1.91 6.40
N LYS A 119 -18.59 -2.13 7.40
CA LYS A 119 -18.75 -3.23 8.35
C LYS A 119 -19.97 -3.06 9.26
N SER A 120 -20.26 -1.83 9.69
CA SER A 120 -21.42 -1.54 10.55
C SER A 120 -22.77 -1.75 9.87
N ILE A 121 -22.85 -1.56 8.55
CA ILE A 121 -24.05 -1.85 7.76
C ILE A 121 -24.19 -3.35 7.43
N GLY A 122 -23.22 -4.18 7.81
CA GLY A 122 -23.25 -5.64 7.66
C GLY A 122 -22.64 -6.17 6.36
N ALA A 123 -21.98 -5.32 5.57
CA ALA A 123 -21.30 -5.73 4.35
C ALA A 123 -19.99 -6.47 4.66
N LEU A 124 -19.68 -7.50 3.86
CA LEU A 124 -18.35 -8.11 3.89
C LEU A 124 -17.34 -7.10 3.38
N THR A 125 -16.43 -6.66 4.25
CA THR A 125 -15.54 -5.54 3.95
C THR A 125 -14.13 -6.04 3.66
N ILE A 126 -13.64 -5.82 2.44
CA ILE A 126 -12.31 -6.25 1.99
C ILE A 126 -11.48 -5.01 1.68
N GLY A 127 -10.36 -4.83 2.37
CA GLY A 127 -9.38 -3.80 2.05
C GLY A 127 -8.37 -4.31 1.04
N VAL A 128 -8.14 -3.56 -0.05
CA VAL A 128 -7.08 -3.86 -1.02
C VAL A 128 -6.22 -2.62 -1.15
N VAL A 129 -5.05 -2.61 -0.52
CA VAL A 129 -4.23 -1.40 -0.40
C VAL A 129 -2.80 -1.60 -0.85
N THR A 130 -2.18 -0.54 -1.35
CA THR A 130 -0.76 -0.55 -1.73
C THR A 130 0.11 0.13 -0.69
N ARG A 131 1.26 -0.47 -0.37
CA ARG A 131 2.36 0.25 0.31
C ARG A 131 3.14 1.05 -0.71
N PRO A 132 3.66 2.24 -0.35
CA PRO A 132 4.41 3.09 -1.26
C PRO A 132 5.72 2.44 -1.72
N PHE A 133 6.28 2.91 -2.83
CA PHE A 133 7.62 2.53 -3.25
C PHE A 133 8.67 3.07 -2.27
N SER A 134 9.77 2.34 -2.09
CA SER A 134 10.89 2.75 -1.25
C SER A 134 11.46 4.13 -1.63
N PHE A 135 11.42 4.50 -2.92
CA PHE A 135 11.91 5.80 -3.39
C PHE A 135 11.04 6.98 -2.95
N GLU A 136 9.77 6.76 -2.57
CA GLU A 136 8.87 7.83 -2.11
C GLU A 136 9.22 8.33 -0.71
N GLY A 137 10.11 7.62 -0.01
CA GLY A 137 10.74 8.05 1.22
C GLY A 137 10.15 7.45 2.50
N LYS A 138 10.99 7.41 3.55
CA LYS A 138 10.70 6.72 4.82
C LYS A 138 9.48 7.26 5.56
N ARG A 139 9.18 8.56 5.43
CA ARG A 139 8.00 9.16 6.07
C ARG A 139 6.71 8.54 5.53
N ARG A 140 6.62 8.38 4.21
CA ARG A 140 5.44 7.80 3.53
C ARG A 140 5.28 6.33 3.92
N ALA A 141 6.37 5.57 3.95
CA ALA A 141 6.36 4.18 4.41
C ALA A 141 5.86 4.04 5.87
N ALA A 142 6.36 4.87 6.79
CA ALA A 142 5.92 4.83 8.19
C ALA A 142 4.44 5.21 8.36
N GLN A 143 3.94 6.16 7.56
CA GLN A 143 2.51 6.50 7.53
C GLN A 143 1.68 5.33 6.99
N ALA A 144 2.16 4.66 5.94
CA ALA A 144 1.49 3.51 5.35
C ALA A 144 1.38 2.34 6.33
N ASP A 145 2.45 2.01 7.06
CA ASP A 145 2.41 0.93 8.05
C ASP A 145 1.42 1.20 9.18
N ALA A 146 1.31 2.45 9.65
CA ALA A 146 0.32 2.86 10.62
C ALA A 146 -1.12 2.79 10.07
N GLY A 147 -1.31 3.21 8.80
CA GLY A 147 -2.59 3.12 8.09
C GLY A 147 -3.04 1.67 7.92
N VAL A 148 -2.18 0.81 7.40
CA VAL A 148 -2.39 -0.64 7.24
C VAL A 148 -2.79 -1.30 8.56
N HIS A 149 -2.11 -0.95 9.66
CA HIS A 149 -2.46 -1.49 10.98
C HIS A 149 -3.88 -1.09 11.41
N THR A 150 -4.23 0.18 11.25
CA THR A 150 -5.56 0.71 11.59
C THR A 150 -6.65 0.13 10.69
N LEU A 151 -6.37 0.00 9.40
CA LEU A 151 -7.30 -0.56 8.43
C LEU A 151 -7.57 -2.04 8.69
N ARG A 152 -6.55 -2.81 9.11
CA ARG A 152 -6.70 -4.24 9.45
C ARG A 152 -7.76 -4.48 10.52
N GLU A 153 -7.88 -3.58 11.49
CA GLU A 153 -8.90 -3.67 12.55
C GLU A 153 -10.32 -3.32 12.03
N ALA A 154 -10.40 -2.54 10.95
CA ALA A 154 -11.64 -2.04 10.37
C ALA A 154 -12.26 -2.98 9.32
N VAL A 155 -11.47 -3.84 8.67
CA VAL A 155 -11.93 -4.75 7.60
C VAL A 155 -12.15 -6.18 8.11
N ASP A 156 -12.70 -7.03 7.26
CA ASP A 156 -12.77 -8.48 7.49
C ASP A 156 -11.53 -9.20 6.93
N THR A 157 -11.10 -8.77 5.75
CA THR A 157 -9.86 -9.21 5.10
C THR A 157 -9.10 -8.00 4.56
N LEU A 158 -7.78 -7.98 4.73
CA LEU A 158 -6.88 -6.96 4.21
C LEU A 158 -5.82 -7.58 3.30
N ILE A 159 -5.88 -7.24 2.01
CA ILE A 159 -4.86 -7.55 1.02
C ILE A 159 -3.90 -6.35 0.96
N VAL A 160 -2.63 -6.57 1.29
CA VAL A 160 -1.60 -5.55 1.24
C VAL A 160 -0.65 -5.85 0.08
N VAL A 161 -0.54 -4.90 -0.84
CA VAL A 161 0.31 -4.99 -2.03
C VAL A 161 1.56 -4.13 -1.83
N PRO A 162 2.75 -4.72 -1.66
CA PRO A 162 3.99 -3.95 -1.61
C PRO A 162 4.41 -3.46 -3.00
N ASN A 163 4.36 -2.15 -3.27
CA ASN A 163 4.74 -1.62 -4.58
C ASN A 163 6.19 -1.92 -4.97
N ASP A 164 7.10 -2.07 -4.01
CA ASP A 164 8.47 -2.47 -4.30
C ASP A 164 8.55 -3.84 -5.01
N ARG A 165 7.62 -4.76 -4.75
CA ARG A 165 7.58 -6.06 -5.44
C ARG A 165 7.16 -5.96 -6.90
N LEU A 166 6.52 -4.86 -7.28
CA LEU A 166 6.20 -4.59 -8.69
C LEU A 166 7.47 -4.33 -9.48
N LEU A 167 8.52 -3.78 -8.84
CA LEU A 167 9.82 -3.56 -9.49
C LEU A 167 10.56 -4.88 -9.75
N ASP A 168 10.36 -5.89 -8.91
CA ASP A 168 10.98 -7.21 -9.06
C ASP A 168 10.42 -7.98 -10.28
N ILE A 169 9.15 -7.74 -10.63
CA ILE A 169 8.45 -8.39 -11.75
C ILE A 169 8.44 -7.54 -13.03
N SER A 170 8.93 -6.30 -12.98
CA SER A 170 8.92 -5.37 -14.11
C SER A 170 10.22 -5.41 -14.90
N GLU A 171 10.17 -4.98 -16.17
CA GLU A 171 11.35 -4.90 -17.01
C GLU A 171 12.36 -3.83 -16.51
N PRO A 172 13.67 -4.06 -16.66
CA PRO A 172 14.68 -3.05 -16.35
C PRO A 172 14.46 -1.78 -17.16
N GLY A 173 14.17 -0.66 -16.47
CA GLY A 173 13.94 0.64 -17.10
C GLY A 173 12.49 1.09 -17.16
N ILE A 174 11.57 0.40 -16.48
CA ILE A 174 10.18 0.84 -16.32
C ILE A 174 10.10 2.31 -15.85
N SER A 175 9.23 3.09 -16.48
CA SER A 175 9.00 4.49 -16.11
C SER A 175 8.15 4.59 -14.83
N MET A 176 8.17 5.76 -14.19
CA MET A 176 7.33 6.01 -13.00
C MET A 176 5.83 5.82 -13.29
N ILE A 177 5.37 6.25 -14.47
CA ILE A 177 3.96 6.13 -14.87
C ILE A 177 3.57 4.66 -15.01
N GLU A 178 4.41 3.88 -15.68
CA GLU A 178 4.18 2.44 -15.85
C GLU A 178 4.24 1.68 -14.51
N ALA A 179 5.11 2.09 -13.59
CA ALA A 179 5.20 1.48 -12.25
C ALA A 179 3.91 1.71 -11.43
N PHE A 180 3.34 2.92 -11.45
CA PHE A 180 2.04 3.17 -10.81
C PHE A 180 0.90 2.45 -11.53
N ALA A 181 0.92 2.40 -12.87
CA ALA A 181 -0.07 1.62 -13.61
C ALA A 181 0.00 0.12 -13.29
N ALA A 182 1.20 -0.42 -13.03
CA ALA A 182 1.37 -1.78 -12.55
C ALA A 182 0.74 -1.98 -11.16
N ALA A 183 0.84 -0.98 -10.27
CA ALA A 183 0.19 -1.03 -8.96
C ALA A 183 -1.34 -1.04 -9.10
N ASP A 184 -1.89 -0.19 -9.97
CA ASP A 184 -3.32 -0.14 -10.28
C ASP A 184 -3.81 -1.47 -10.87
N GLN A 185 -2.99 -2.11 -11.72
CA GLN A 185 -3.29 -3.43 -12.30
C GLN A 185 -3.37 -4.52 -11.23
N VAL A 186 -2.51 -4.47 -10.21
CA VAL A 186 -2.55 -5.41 -9.09
C VAL A 186 -3.76 -5.14 -8.20
N LEU A 187 -4.10 -3.87 -7.93
CA LEU A 187 -5.33 -3.51 -7.22
C LEU A 187 -6.58 -4.02 -7.97
N LEU A 188 -6.63 -3.85 -9.29
CA LEU A 188 -7.67 -4.43 -10.13
C LEU A 188 -7.72 -5.95 -9.98
N ALA A 189 -6.60 -6.65 -10.10
CA ALA A 189 -6.57 -8.11 -10.01
C ALA A 189 -7.04 -8.62 -8.64
N GLY A 190 -6.78 -7.88 -7.56
CA GLY A 190 -7.28 -8.20 -6.22
C GLY A 190 -8.79 -8.06 -6.08
N VAL A 191 -9.38 -7.05 -6.72
CA VAL A 191 -10.84 -6.87 -6.76
C VAL A 191 -11.47 -7.87 -7.74
N SER A 192 -11.03 -7.88 -9.00
CA SER A 192 -11.58 -8.72 -10.08
C SER A 192 -11.46 -10.20 -9.76
N GLY A 193 -10.34 -10.63 -9.15
CA GLY A 193 -10.13 -12.02 -8.74
C GLY A 193 -11.24 -12.57 -7.84
N ILE A 194 -11.89 -11.71 -7.04
CA ILE A 194 -13.01 -12.08 -6.16
C ILE A 194 -14.34 -11.75 -6.84
N THR A 195 -14.49 -10.57 -7.44
CA THR A 195 -15.77 -10.15 -8.01
C THR A 195 -16.16 -11.01 -9.20
N ASP A 196 -15.21 -11.39 -10.06
CA ASP A 196 -15.48 -12.17 -11.26
C ASP A 196 -16.03 -13.57 -10.91
N LEU A 197 -15.63 -14.13 -9.76
CA LEU A 197 -16.14 -15.41 -9.25
C LEU A 197 -17.61 -15.36 -8.85
N ILE A 198 -18.12 -14.18 -8.55
CA ILE A 198 -19.49 -13.93 -8.07
C ILE A 198 -20.37 -13.41 -9.22
N THR A 199 -19.85 -12.46 -10.00
CA THR A 199 -20.63 -11.71 -10.99
C THR A 199 -20.58 -12.33 -12.38
N THR A 200 -19.51 -13.04 -12.72
CA THR A 200 -19.33 -13.62 -14.06
C THR A 200 -19.71 -15.10 -14.04
N PRO A 201 -20.69 -15.55 -14.85
CA PRO A 201 -21.03 -16.95 -14.94
C PRO A 201 -19.86 -17.77 -15.47
N GLY A 202 -19.25 -18.56 -14.59
CA GLY A 202 -18.34 -19.65 -14.88
C GLY A 202 -19.04 -20.98 -15.14
N LEU A 203 -18.24 -21.98 -15.52
CA LEU A 203 -18.67 -23.40 -15.54
C LEU A 203 -18.89 -23.93 -14.13
N ILE A 204 -18.11 -23.42 -13.17
CA ILE A 204 -18.17 -23.73 -11.75
C ILE A 204 -18.33 -22.40 -11.03
N ASN A 205 -19.59 -22.03 -10.79
CA ASN A 205 -19.93 -20.83 -10.05
C ASN A 205 -19.79 -21.09 -8.56
N LEU A 206 -19.18 -20.12 -7.88
CA LEU A 206 -19.17 -20.05 -6.43
C LEU A 206 -20.37 -19.23 -5.98
N ASP A 207 -20.91 -19.55 -4.80
CA ASP A 207 -21.89 -18.68 -4.19
C ASP A 207 -21.22 -17.62 -3.29
N PHE A 208 -21.97 -16.57 -2.99
CA PHE A 208 -21.49 -15.50 -2.11
C PHE A 208 -21.18 -16.00 -0.69
N ALA A 209 -21.88 -17.04 -0.22
CA ALA A 209 -21.72 -17.58 1.12
C ALA A 209 -20.38 -18.31 1.28
N ASP A 210 -19.91 -19.00 0.24
CA ASP A 210 -18.61 -19.63 0.17
C ASP A 210 -17.52 -18.56 0.33
N VAL A 211 -17.52 -17.51 -0.50
CA VAL A 211 -16.56 -16.40 -0.42
C VAL A 211 -16.60 -15.75 0.97
N LYS A 212 -17.80 -15.49 1.50
CA LYS A 212 -17.98 -14.93 2.84
C LYS A 212 -17.40 -15.84 3.93
N SER A 213 -17.55 -17.16 3.82
CA SER A 213 -17.05 -18.11 4.82
C SER A 213 -15.52 -18.10 4.98
N VAL A 214 -14.80 -17.78 3.90
CA VAL A 214 -13.32 -17.75 3.90
C VAL A 214 -12.77 -16.37 4.18
N MET A 215 -13.43 -15.31 3.73
CA MET A 215 -12.94 -13.92 3.85
C MET A 215 -13.47 -13.20 5.09
N GLN A 216 -14.54 -13.68 5.74
CA GLN A 216 -15.09 -13.01 6.92
C GLN A 216 -14.17 -13.22 8.13
N GLY A 217 -13.53 -12.14 8.59
CA GLY A 217 -12.64 -12.16 9.76
C GLY A 217 -11.29 -12.86 9.51
N ALA A 218 -10.89 -13.06 8.25
CA ALA A 218 -9.64 -13.73 7.91
C ALA A 218 -8.38 -12.89 8.22
N GLY A 219 -8.55 -11.59 8.45
CA GLY A 219 -7.46 -10.70 8.82
C GLY A 219 -6.55 -10.40 7.64
N ALA A 220 -5.25 -10.71 7.76
CA ALA A 220 -4.31 -10.46 6.65
C ALA A 220 -4.48 -11.51 5.55
N ALA A 221 -4.46 -11.05 4.31
CA ALA A 221 -4.45 -11.89 3.12
C ALA A 221 -3.30 -11.49 2.18
N LEU A 222 -2.83 -12.47 1.44
CA LEU A 222 -1.81 -12.34 0.42
C LEU A 222 -2.40 -12.74 -0.92
N MET A 223 -1.93 -12.09 -1.98
CA MET A 223 -2.39 -12.34 -3.34
C MET A 223 -1.22 -12.71 -4.22
N GLY A 224 -1.36 -13.81 -4.96
CA GLY A 224 -0.46 -14.24 -6.01
C GLY A 224 -1.18 -14.26 -7.35
N ILE A 225 -0.51 -13.77 -8.39
CA ILE A 225 -1.06 -13.72 -9.75
C ILE A 225 -0.05 -14.38 -10.68
N GLY A 226 -0.54 -15.26 -11.56
CA GLY A 226 0.25 -15.91 -12.59
C GLY A 226 -0.51 -16.01 -13.89
N SER A 227 0.19 -15.85 -15.01
CA SER A 227 -0.40 -15.96 -16.35
C SER A 227 0.53 -16.74 -17.25
N ALA A 228 0.00 -17.68 -18.04
CA ALA A 228 0.78 -18.43 -19.00
C ALA A 228 -0.04 -18.78 -20.26
N ARG A 229 0.68 -19.13 -21.33
CA ARG A 229 0.13 -19.50 -22.65
C ARG A 229 0.79 -20.79 -23.15
N GLY A 230 0.15 -21.47 -24.10
CA GLY A 230 0.65 -22.69 -24.73
C GLY A 230 0.45 -23.97 -23.90
N ALA A 231 1.31 -24.97 -24.12
CA ALA A 231 1.22 -26.24 -23.41
C ALA A 231 1.49 -26.08 -21.91
N ASP A 232 0.71 -26.80 -21.08
CA ASP A 232 0.77 -26.77 -19.62
C ASP A 232 0.54 -25.37 -19.02
N ARG A 233 -0.17 -24.49 -19.75
CA ARG A 233 -0.44 -23.11 -19.33
C ARG A 233 -1.10 -23.00 -17.97
N ALA A 234 -2.03 -23.89 -17.61
CA ALA A 234 -2.68 -23.84 -16.30
C ALA A 234 -1.72 -24.19 -15.15
N ILE A 235 -0.89 -25.22 -15.29
CA ILE A 235 0.14 -25.57 -14.30
C ILE A 235 1.13 -24.42 -14.15
N LYS A 236 1.67 -23.91 -15.26
CA LYS A 236 2.65 -22.81 -15.23
C LYS A 236 2.07 -21.54 -14.62
N ALA A 237 0.82 -21.21 -14.94
CA ALA A 237 0.15 -20.06 -14.33
C ALA A 237 -0.04 -20.26 -12.81
N ALA A 238 -0.40 -21.46 -12.36
CA ALA A 238 -0.50 -21.78 -10.94
C ALA A 238 0.86 -21.73 -10.22
N GLU A 239 1.93 -22.25 -10.83
CA GLU A 239 3.30 -22.15 -10.31
C GLU A 239 3.73 -20.69 -10.14
N LEU A 240 3.48 -19.85 -11.15
CA LEU A 240 3.77 -18.42 -11.10
C LEU A 240 2.94 -17.70 -10.03
N ALA A 241 1.68 -18.09 -9.83
CA ALA A 241 0.82 -17.49 -8.82
C ALA A 241 1.30 -17.83 -7.41
N VAL A 242 1.66 -19.09 -7.14
CA VAL A 242 2.18 -19.55 -5.84
C VAL A 242 3.58 -19.01 -5.56
N ALA A 243 4.40 -18.82 -6.59
CA ALA A 243 5.74 -18.24 -6.47
C ALA A 243 5.76 -16.71 -6.67
N SER A 244 4.59 -16.06 -6.66
CA SER A 244 4.48 -14.64 -6.97
C SER A 244 5.21 -13.78 -5.94
N PRO A 245 6.05 -12.81 -6.36
CA PRO A 245 6.72 -11.88 -5.44
C PRO A 245 5.78 -11.01 -4.60
N LEU A 246 4.50 -10.95 -4.96
CA LEU A 246 3.45 -10.25 -4.22
C LEU A 246 3.07 -10.98 -2.91
N LEU A 247 3.42 -12.27 -2.79
CA LEU A 247 3.27 -13.05 -1.58
C LEU A 247 4.46 -12.74 -0.65
N GLU A 248 4.31 -11.78 0.28
CA GLU A 248 5.38 -11.45 1.26
C GLU A 248 5.75 -12.63 2.17
N ALA A 249 4.83 -13.58 2.35
CA ALA A 249 5.02 -14.82 3.10
C ALA A 249 4.51 -16.03 2.30
N SER A 250 4.97 -17.23 2.67
CA SER A 250 4.54 -18.48 2.03
C SER A 250 3.05 -18.72 2.24
N VAL A 251 2.39 -19.29 1.22
CA VAL A 251 0.97 -19.71 1.27
C VAL A 251 0.74 -20.97 2.13
N GLU A 252 1.80 -21.65 2.56
CA GLU A 252 1.75 -22.86 3.39
C GLU A 252 0.96 -22.70 4.70
N GLY A 253 0.97 -21.50 5.28
CA GLY A 253 0.30 -21.21 6.55
C GLY A 253 -1.15 -20.74 6.43
N ALA A 254 -1.72 -20.69 5.22
CA ALA A 254 -3.07 -20.16 5.01
C ALA A 254 -4.14 -21.22 5.27
N HIS A 255 -5.10 -20.92 6.15
CA HIS A 255 -6.26 -21.78 6.42
C HIS A 255 -7.43 -21.52 5.47
N GLY A 256 -7.39 -20.45 4.68
CA GLY A 256 -8.41 -20.10 3.71
C GLY A 256 -7.79 -19.68 2.39
N VAL A 257 -8.23 -20.27 1.28
CA VAL A 257 -7.68 -19.97 -0.05
C VAL A 257 -8.80 -19.82 -1.06
N LEU A 258 -8.79 -18.69 -1.78
CA LEU A 258 -9.60 -18.46 -2.97
C LEU A 258 -8.72 -18.64 -4.20
N LEU A 259 -9.09 -19.58 -5.06
CA LEU A 259 -8.44 -19.89 -6.32
C LEU A 259 -9.36 -19.49 -7.48
N SER A 260 -8.96 -18.47 -8.24
CA SER A 260 -9.65 -18.04 -9.45
C SER A 260 -8.84 -18.45 -10.68
N ILE A 261 -9.44 -19.23 -11.58
CA ILE A 261 -8.82 -19.64 -12.83
C ILE A 261 -9.61 -19.01 -13.98
N GLN A 262 -8.98 -18.09 -14.69
CA GLN A 262 -9.55 -17.41 -15.84
C GLN A 262 -8.95 -17.96 -17.13
N GLY A 263 -9.78 -18.26 -18.12
CA GLY A 263 -9.32 -18.72 -19.43
C GLY A 263 -10.43 -18.67 -20.48
N SER A 264 -10.07 -18.89 -21.74
CA SER A 264 -11.04 -19.00 -22.83
C SER A 264 -11.92 -20.24 -22.66
N SER A 265 -13.03 -20.30 -23.41
CA SER A 265 -13.89 -21.49 -23.57
C SER A 265 -13.14 -22.78 -23.99
N ASN A 266 -11.86 -22.69 -24.36
CA ASN A 266 -10.99 -23.83 -24.65
C ASN A 266 -10.34 -24.47 -23.40
N LEU A 267 -10.58 -23.94 -22.19
CA LEU A 267 -9.99 -24.45 -20.96
C LEU A 267 -10.49 -25.86 -20.63
N ALA A 268 -9.58 -26.83 -20.57
CA ALA A 268 -9.92 -28.22 -20.29
C ALA A 268 -10.06 -28.48 -18.79
N LEU A 269 -10.92 -29.43 -18.42
CA LEU A 269 -11.09 -29.84 -17.01
C LEU A 269 -9.79 -30.42 -16.41
N SER A 270 -8.96 -31.08 -17.23
CA SER A 270 -7.65 -31.59 -16.79
C SER A 270 -6.70 -30.46 -16.39
N GLU A 271 -6.69 -29.36 -17.16
CA GLU A 271 -5.88 -28.17 -16.85
C GLU A 271 -6.29 -27.54 -15.51
N ILE A 272 -7.61 -27.44 -15.27
CA ILE A 272 -8.17 -26.94 -14.00
C ILE A 272 -7.79 -27.85 -12.83
N TYR A 273 -7.91 -29.17 -13.01
CA TYR A 273 -7.58 -30.15 -11.98
C TYR A 273 -6.10 -30.10 -11.58
N GLU A 274 -5.20 -30.03 -12.57
CA GLU A 274 -3.75 -29.96 -12.34
C GLU A 274 -3.36 -28.66 -11.61
N ALA A 275 -3.87 -27.52 -12.04
CA ALA A 275 -3.65 -26.24 -11.36
C ALA A 275 -4.16 -26.25 -9.91
N SER A 276 -5.36 -26.81 -9.69
CA SER A 276 -5.95 -26.89 -8.34
C SER A 276 -5.18 -27.82 -7.42
N THR A 277 -4.69 -28.96 -7.94
CA THR A 277 -3.89 -29.92 -7.16
C THR A 277 -2.56 -29.29 -6.72
N LEU A 278 -1.92 -28.54 -7.61
CA LEU A 278 -0.67 -27.84 -7.28
C LEU A 278 -0.85 -26.86 -6.13
N VAL A 279 -1.94 -26.09 -6.14
CA VAL A 279 -2.26 -25.15 -5.04
C VAL A 279 -2.60 -25.91 -3.75
N GLN A 280 -3.30 -27.04 -3.83
CA GLN A 280 -3.61 -27.90 -2.68
C GLN A 280 -2.35 -28.45 -2.00
N ASP A 281 -1.34 -28.81 -2.78
CA ASP A 281 -0.10 -29.42 -2.26
C ASP A 281 0.79 -28.42 -1.49
N VAL A 282 0.62 -27.12 -1.73
CA VAL A 282 1.45 -26.05 -1.13
C VAL A 282 0.78 -25.30 0.02
N VAL A 283 -0.53 -25.49 0.24
CA VAL A 283 -1.28 -24.81 1.31
C VAL A 283 -1.45 -25.74 2.51
N HIS A 284 -2.01 -25.22 3.61
CA HIS A 284 -2.21 -26.01 4.81
C HIS A 284 -3.14 -27.22 4.52
N PRO A 285 -2.87 -28.45 5.03
CA PRO A 285 -3.68 -29.64 4.73
C PRO A 285 -5.14 -29.55 5.17
N GLU A 286 -5.44 -28.68 6.15
CA GLU A 286 -6.80 -28.40 6.62
C GLU A 286 -7.37 -27.08 6.06
N ALA A 287 -6.70 -26.48 5.06
CA ALA A 287 -7.15 -25.24 4.45
C ALA A 287 -8.50 -25.43 3.74
N ASN A 288 -9.41 -24.49 3.95
CA ASN A 288 -10.62 -24.38 3.16
C ASN A 288 -10.30 -23.72 1.82
N ILE A 289 -10.28 -24.52 0.75
CA ILE A 289 -9.94 -24.07 -0.60
C ILE A 289 -11.22 -23.95 -1.41
N ILE A 290 -11.52 -22.72 -1.80
CA ILE A 290 -12.62 -22.38 -2.67
C ILE A 290 -12.03 -22.12 -4.05
N PHE A 291 -12.50 -22.85 -5.06
CA PHE A 291 -12.04 -22.70 -6.42
C PHE A 291 -13.18 -22.29 -7.35
N GLY A 292 -12.91 -21.39 -8.28
CA GLY A 292 -13.87 -20.99 -9.29
C GLY A 292 -13.20 -20.76 -10.64
N THR A 293 -14.00 -20.87 -11.69
CA THR A 293 -13.53 -20.70 -13.07
C THR A 293 -14.27 -19.55 -13.73
N VAL A 294 -13.53 -18.68 -14.43
CA VAL A 294 -14.11 -17.57 -15.19
C VAL A 294 -13.79 -17.78 -16.66
N ILE A 295 -14.82 -17.75 -17.50
CA ILE A 295 -14.64 -17.86 -18.94
C ILE A 295 -14.53 -16.48 -19.54
N ASP A 296 -13.36 -16.18 -20.10
CA ASP A 296 -13.09 -14.94 -20.84
C ASP A 296 -12.45 -15.28 -22.19
N ASP A 297 -13.25 -15.18 -23.25
CA ASP A 297 -12.81 -15.45 -24.61
C ASP A 297 -11.85 -14.38 -25.17
N THR A 298 -11.71 -13.23 -24.51
CA THR A 298 -10.73 -12.20 -24.90
C THR A 298 -9.29 -12.61 -24.59
N LEU A 299 -9.09 -13.57 -23.67
CA LEU A 299 -7.78 -14.11 -23.29
C LEU A 299 -7.17 -15.03 -24.37
N GLY A 300 -7.98 -15.59 -25.26
CA GLY A 300 -7.52 -16.49 -26.33
C GLY A 300 -6.86 -17.77 -25.81
N ASP A 301 -5.53 -17.83 -25.85
CA ASP A 301 -4.75 -18.99 -25.36
C ASP A 301 -4.15 -18.76 -23.96
N GLU A 302 -4.43 -17.62 -23.34
CA GLU A 302 -3.92 -17.30 -22.01
C GLU A 302 -4.80 -17.87 -20.91
N VAL A 303 -4.15 -18.42 -19.90
CA VAL A 303 -4.78 -18.78 -18.62
C VAL A 303 -4.16 -17.91 -17.54
N ARG A 304 -5.02 -17.27 -16.75
CA ARG A 304 -4.64 -16.50 -15.56
C ARG A 304 -5.12 -17.22 -14.32
N VAL A 305 -4.23 -17.34 -13.34
CA VAL A 305 -4.52 -17.92 -12.04
C VAL A 305 -4.27 -16.85 -10.99
N THR A 306 -5.29 -16.57 -10.19
CA THR A 306 -5.18 -15.68 -9.03
C THR A 306 -5.42 -16.51 -7.79
N VAL A 307 -4.48 -16.46 -6.86
CA VAL A 307 -4.54 -17.13 -5.56
C VAL A 307 -4.63 -16.05 -4.49
N ILE A 308 -5.68 -16.09 -3.67
CA ILE A 308 -5.82 -15.23 -2.50
C ILE A 308 -5.81 -16.12 -1.27
N ALA A 309 -4.72 -16.06 -0.53
CA ALA A 309 -4.50 -16.83 0.69
C ALA A 309 -4.77 -15.95 1.89
N ALA A 310 -5.59 -16.40 2.83
CA ALA A 310 -6.03 -15.67 4.01
C ALA A 310 -6.09 -16.58 5.24
N GLY A 311 -6.28 -15.97 6.41
CA GLY A 311 -6.35 -16.72 7.66
C GLY A 311 -5.01 -17.38 7.99
N PHE A 312 -3.91 -16.64 7.83
CA PHE A 312 -2.61 -17.10 8.29
C PHE A 312 -2.62 -17.21 9.82
N ASP A 313 -2.00 -18.27 10.34
CA ASP A 313 -1.71 -18.35 11.77
C ASP A 313 -0.92 -17.11 12.17
N THR A 314 -1.53 -16.24 12.98
CA THR A 314 -0.84 -15.09 13.57
C THR A 314 0.45 -15.60 14.19
N GLU A 315 1.59 -15.09 13.71
CA GLU A 315 2.86 -15.33 14.39
C GLU A 315 2.66 -15.06 15.89
N PRO A 316 3.18 -15.93 16.77
CA PRO A 316 3.09 -15.70 18.19
C PRO A 316 3.73 -14.34 18.45
N SER A 317 2.91 -13.39 18.92
CA SER A 317 3.42 -12.13 19.45
C SER A 317 4.61 -12.48 20.34
N PRO A 318 5.75 -11.76 20.23
CA PRO A 318 6.90 -12.05 21.08
C PRO A 318 6.41 -11.85 22.51
N GLN A 319 6.07 -12.96 23.18
CA GLN A 319 5.74 -12.95 24.58
C GLN A 319 6.99 -12.43 25.23
N VAL A 320 6.91 -11.17 25.67
CA VAL A 320 7.84 -10.59 26.62
C VAL A 320 7.90 -11.62 27.74
N GLN A 321 8.96 -12.41 27.76
CA GLN A 321 9.25 -13.32 28.86
C GLN A 321 9.51 -12.40 30.05
N SER A 322 8.45 -12.08 30.78
CA SER A 322 8.52 -11.60 32.14
C SER A 322 9.27 -12.68 32.90
N SER A 323 10.57 -12.48 33.06
CA SER A 323 11.41 -13.29 33.90
C SER A 323 10.93 -13.07 35.34
N GLU A 324 9.95 -13.88 35.74
CA GLU A 324 9.54 -14.03 37.12
C GLU A 324 10.76 -14.51 37.91
N GLN A 325 11.31 -13.56 38.66
CA GLN A 325 12.32 -13.72 39.68
C GLN A 325 11.81 -14.68 40.75
N ARG A 326 12.10 -15.98 40.59
CA ARG A 326 11.86 -17.00 41.62
C ARG A 326 13.21 -17.46 42.18
N GLY A 327 13.54 -16.93 43.36
CA GLY A 327 14.78 -17.21 44.05
C GLY A 327 14.95 -18.68 44.47
N ARG A 328 16.21 -19.11 44.54
CA ARG A 328 16.66 -20.18 45.43
C ARG A 328 18.11 -19.95 45.89
N ARG A 329 18.21 -19.77 47.21
CA ARG A 329 19.34 -19.88 48.15
C ARG A 329 20.64 -20.53 47.66
N GLY A 330 21.75 -19.80 47.82
CA GLY A 330 22.69 -20.01 48.95
C GLY A 330 24.05 -20.63 48.65
N SER A 331 25.13 -19.85 48.84
CA SER A 331 26.35 -20.29 49.55
C SER A 331 27.33 -19.14 49.81
N HIS A 332 27.70 -19.00 51.09
CA HIS A 332 28.97 -18.46 51.63
C HIS A 332 29.27 -16.95 51.57
N VAL A 333 29.21 -16.31 52.75
CA VAL A 333 29.92 -15.07 53.10
C VAL A 333 30.70 -15.38 54.38
N GLU A 334 32.02 -15.20 54.34
CA GLU A 334 32.87 -15.10 55.53
C GLU A 334 33.00 -13.64 55.99
N SER A 335 33.12 -13.55 57.31
CA SER A 335 33.05 -12.49 58.31
C SER A 335 33.96 -11.25 58.12
N ILE A 336 33.43 -10.03 58.35
CA ILE A 336 33.42 -9.18 59.58
C ILE A 336 34.75 -8.43 59.81
N ASP A 337 34.69 -7.09 59.85
CA ASP A 337 35.13 -6.32 61.03
C ASP A 337 34.60 -4.86 61.04
N ASP A 338 34.04 -4.51 62.21
CA ASP A 338 33.37 -3.29 62.70
C ASP A 338 34.27 -2.02 62.71
N VAL A 339 33.82 -0.80 62.32
CA VAL A 339 33.02 0.25 63.07
C VAL A 339 33.77 0.79 64.33
N PRO A 340 33.80 2.11 64.71
CA PRO A 340 32.78 3.18 64.58
C PRO A 340 33.22 4.63 64.25
N ALA A 341 32.22 5.48 64.02
CA ALA A 341 32.23 6.96 63.93
C ALA A 341 32.59 7.67 65.28
N PRO A 342 32.87 9.00 65.32
CA PRO A 342 31.77 9.96 65.50
C PRO A 342 31.97 11.39 64.92
N VAL A 343 30.98 12.22 65.24
CA VAL A 343 30.53 13.55 64.78
C VAL A 343 31.27 14.79 65.34
N ALA A 344 31.01 15.93 64.66
CA ALA A 344 30.78 17.30 65.17
C ALA A 344 31.92 18.35 65.16
N GLY A 345 31.59 19.54 64.59
CA GLY A 345 31.77 20.83 65.31
C GLY A 345 32.77 21.87 64.78
N THR A 346 32.26 22.86 64.03
CA THR A 346 32.47 24.33 64.13
C THR A 346 33.86 24.99 64.30
N ALA A 347 34.01 26.10 63.55
CA ALA A 347 34.60 27.40 63.91
C ALA A 347 35.91 27.82 63.21
N ALA A 348 35.88 29.07 62.74
CA ALA A 348 36.90 29.81 62.02
C ALA A 348 37.90 30.52 62.97
N ALA A 349 39.16 30.67 62.56
CA ALA A 349 40.04 31.80 62.92
C ALA A 349 41.44 31.75 62.23
N VAL A 350 41.68 32.74 61.36
CA VAL A 350 42.88 33.58 61.15
C VAL A 350 44.35 33.09 61.34
N ALA A 351 45.09 33.23 60.22
CA ALA A 351 46.33 34.01 60.01
C ALA A 351 47.76 33.43 60.23
N ASN A 352 48.59 33.74 59.22
CA ASN A 352 50.07 33.65 59.05
C ASN A 352 50.65 32.25 58.83
N GLY A 353 51.52 31.96 57.86
CA GLY A 353 52.23 32.73 56.83
C GLY A 353 53.40 31.87 56.32
N GLU A 354 53.80 32.10 55.06
CA GLU A 354 55.02 31.63 54.35
C GLU A 354 54.96 30.43 53.37
N ALA A 355 55.03 30.83 52.09
CA ALA A 355 55.94 30.38 51.03
C ALA A 355 55.74 28.98 50.40
N THR A 356 55.27 28.96 49.15
CA THR A 356 56.12 28.93 47.93
C THR A 356 55.27 28.77 46.67
N GLY A 357 55.71 29.38 45.56
CA GLY A 357 55.51 28.77 44.24
C GLY A 357 54.41 29.33 43.32
N LEU A 358 54.78 30.39 42.59
CA LEU A 358 54.47 30.65 41.16
C LEU A 358 53.05 31.10 40.78
N GLY A 359 52.94 32.43 40.66
CA GLY A 359 51.88 33.16 39.96
C GLY A 359 52.21 33.47 38.50
N PHE A 360 51.15 33.90 37.83
CA PHE A 360 50.93 34.05 36.39
C PHE A 360 51.28 35.45 35.85
N LYS A 361 51.36 35.53 34.51
CA LYS A 361 51.13 36.66 33.56
C LYS A 361 52.33 37.45 33.03
N GLY A 362 52.42 37.48 31.68
CA GLY A 362 52.74 38.71 30.95
C GLY A 362 53.35 38.55 29.55
N PHE A 363 52.57 38.90 28.52
CA PHE A 363 52.91 39.65 27.29
C PHE A 363 53.96 39.17 26.25
N ASN A 364 53.45 39.08 25.01
CA ASN A 364 53.96 39.55 23.70
C ASN A 364 55.43 39.36 23.24
N ALA A 365 55.50 38.91 21.96
CA ALA A 365 56.36 39.36 20.85
C ALA A 365 57.57 38.49 20.40
N ALA A 366 57.51 38.20 19.09
CA ALA A 366 58.59 38.13 18.08
C ALA A 366 59.54 36.92 17.98
N GLY A 367 59.70 36.47 16.71
CA GLY A 367 60.83 35.67 16.17
C GLY A 367 60.76 34.16 16.47
N GLU A 368 61.15 33.22 15.61
CA GLU A 368 61.67 33.19 14.24
C GLU A 368 61.71 31.69 13.83
N ARG A 369 61.52 31.40 12.54
CA ARG A 369 61.98 30.22 11.76
C ARG A 369 61.46 28.81 12.11
N ALA A 370 60.69 28.26 11.18
CA ALA A 370 60.88 26.88 10.71
C ALA A 370 60.59 26.78 9.21
N SER A 371 61.42 25.98 8.56
CA SER A 371 61.70 25.86 7.14
C SER A 371 60.78 24.90 6.37
N GLU A 372 60.67 25.21 5.08
CA GLU A 372 60.15 24.49 3.91
C GLU A 372 60.11 22.94 3.93
N SER A 373 59.02 22.36 3.38
CA SER A 373 59.07 21.67 2.08
C SER A 373 57.70 21.08 1.62
N GLN A 374 57.23 21.62 0.49
CA GLN A 374 56.68 20.94 -0.70
C GLN A 374 55.31 20.22 -0.66
N ASN A 375 54.29 20.92 -1.18
CA ASN A 375 53.08 20.36 -1.81
C ASN A 375 53.25 20.34 -3.35
N PRO A 376 52.68 19.35 -4.08
CA PRO A 376 52.65 19.35 -5.55
C PRO A 376 51.49 20.20 -6.12
N PRO A 377 51.51 20.55 -7.43
CA PRO A 377 50.92 21.78 -7.92
C PRO A 377 49.46 21.66 -8.38
N THR A 378 48.68 22.70 -8.06
CA THR A 378 47.36 23.01 -8.64
C THR A 378 47.53 23.68 -10.00
N GLY A 379 46.93 23.08 -11.03
CA GLY A 379 46.82 23.65 -12.37
C GLY A 379 45.82 24.80 -12.41
N GLN A 380 46.25 25.89 -13.06
CA GLN A 380 45.49 27.08 -13.43
C GLN A 380 44.31 26.73 -14.32
N PHE A 381 43.16 27.40 -14.14
CA PHE A 381 42.39 28.01 -15.21
C PHE A 381 41.49 29.11 -14.60
N GLY A 382 41.81 30.36 -14.92
CA GLY A 382 40.86 31.45 -14.86
C GLY A 382 40.32 31.66 -16.27
N GLU A 383 39.01 31.88 -16.40
CA GLU A 383 38.45 33.00 -17.15
C GLU A 383 36.92 33.01 -16.99
N VAL A 384 36.40 34.22 -16.83
CA VAL A 384 34.98 34.55 -16.77
C VAL A 384 34.44 34.54 -18.19
N LEU A 385 33.52 33.63 -18.50
CA LEU A 385 32.75 33.65 -19.75
C LEU A 385 31.27 33.40 -19.48
N SER A 386 30.51 34.48 -19.62
CA SER A 386 29.21 34.61 -20.31
C SER A 386 28.27 33.41 -20.43
N ASN A 387 26.99 33.66 -20.08
CA ASN A 387 25.81 32.86 -20.40
C ASN A 387 25.90 32.08 -21.72
N PRO A 388 25.40 30.83 -21.77
CA PRO A 388 25.24 30.13 -23.03
C PRO A 388 24.22 30.87 -23.93
N PRO A 389 24.38 30.84 -25.26
CA PRO A 389 23.40 31.41 -26.16
C PRO A 389 22.09 30.62 -26.07
N VAL A 390 20.99 31.38 -26.08
CA VAL A 390 19.63 30.89 -26.31
C VAL A 390 19.63 30.13 -27.64
N GLU A 391 19.24 28.87 -27.61
CA GLU A 391 18.96 28.11 -28.83
C GLU A 391 17.83 28.82 -29.57
N ALA A 392 18.11 29.27 -30.80
CA ALA A 392 17.14 29.90 -31.65
C ALA A 392 15.99 28.93 -31.90
N GLN A 393 14.81 29.26 -31.37
CA GLN A 393 13.54 28.70 -31.82
C GLN A 393 13.47 28.86 -33.34
N LEU A 394 13.39 27.75 -34.05
CA LEU A 394 12.93 27.73 -35.42
C LEU A 394 11.48 28.27 -35.41
N PRO A 395 11.14 29.29 -36.22
CA PRO A 395 9.74 29.65 -36.40
C PRO A 395 9.05 28.50 -37.14
N ASP A 396 8.04 27.90 -36.49
CA ASP A 396 7.06 27.04 -37.14
C ASP A 396 6.31 27.89 -38.17
N PRO A 397 6.33 27.56 -39.47
CA PRO A 397 5.73 28.41 -40.50
C PRO A 397 4.20 28.34 -40.56
N ALA A 398 3.51 27.85 -39.52
CA ALA A 398 2.09 27.55 -39.62
C ALA A 398 1.13 28.58 -39.01
N PHE A 399 1.54 29.49 -38.12
CA PHE A 399 0.58 30.40 -37.48
C PHE A 399 1.20 31.75 -37.09
N ASP A 400 1.14 32.69 -38.04
CA ASP A 400 1.10 34.13 -37.74
C ASP A 400 0.13 34.77 -38.74
N GLY A 401 -0.96 35.34 -38.22
CA GLY A 401 -1.99 36.00 -39.01
C GLY A 401 -3.28 36.17 -38.22
N ASP A 402 -3.36 37.26 -37.45
CA ASP A 402 -4.63 37.95 -37.23
C ASP A 402 -5.23 38.27 -38.60
N ASP A 403 -6.44 37.79 -38.89
CA ASP A 403 -7.45 38.51 -39.67
C ASP A 403 -8.79 37.77 -39.59
N ASP A 404 -9.83 38.57 -39.41
CA ASP A 404 -11.24 38.20 -39.54
C ASP A 404 -11.57 37.56 -40.91
N ASP A 405 -12.73 36.89 -40.93
CA ASP A 405 -13.53 36.46 -42.11
C ASP A 405 -13.49 34.96 -42.52
N ASP A 406 -14.68 34.35 -42.37
CA ASP A 406 -15.27 33.26 -43.16
C ASP A 406 -14.64 31.84 -43.14
N LEU A 407 -15.09 31.04 -42.15
CA LEU A 407 -15.06 29.57 -42.23
C LEU A 407 -16.09 29.08 -43.27
N ASP A 408 -15.62 28.74 -44.47
CA ASP A 408 -16.40 28.06 -45.51
C ASP A 408 -16.69 26.59 -45.11
N ILE A 409 -17.89 26.36 -44.58
CA ILE A 409 -18.42 25.01 -44.31
C ILE A 409 -18.84 24.35 -45.65
N PRO A 410 -18.34 23.15 -45.99
CA PRO A 410 -18.78 22.43 -47.19
C PRO A 410 -20.28 22.12 -47.17
N GLU A 411 -20.94 22.29 -48.32
CA GLU A 411 -22.41 22.27 -48.47
C GLU A 411 -23.12 20.96 -48.05
N PHE A 412 -22.39 19.88 -47.75
CA PHE A 412 -22.96 18.63 -47.24
C PHE A 412 -23.04 18.54 -45.71
N LEU A 413 -22.46 19.52 -44.99
CA LEU A 413 -22.44 19.63 -43.52
C LEU A 413 -23.23 20.83 -43.00
N ARG A 414 -24.09 21.45 -43.83
CA ARG A 414 -25.15 22.37 -43.38
C ARG A 414 -26.46 21.64 -43.14
#